data_AF-A0A2W4JFV4-F1
#
_entry.id   AF-A0A2W4JFV4-F1
#
_cell.length_a   1.000
_cell.length_b   1.000
_cell.length_c   1.000
_cell.angle_alpha   90.00
_cell.angle_beta   90.00
_cell.angle_gamma   90.00
#
_symmetry.space_group_name_H-M   'P 1'
#
loop_
_entity.id
_entity.type
_entity.pdbx_description
1 polymer ?
#
loop_
_entity_poly.entity_id
_entity_poly.type
_entity_poly.pdbx_seq_one_letter_code
_entity_poly.pdbx_strand_id
1 'polypeptide(L)' 'MRVTIDRSRCHGHVRCHAIAPEVYQLDEEGYAVADSVHVPPEHERNAERGALACPENAIVVER' A
#
# COMPACT_ATOMS: atom_id res chain seq x y z
N MET A 1 7.78 -1.93 10.58
CA MET A 1 6.53 -2.43 9.95
C MET A 1 6.81 -3.03 8.56
N ARG A 2 6.03 -4.03 8.14
CA ARG A 2 6.05 -4.61 6.78
C ARG A 2 4.68 -4.43 6.11
N VAL A 3 4.69 -4.12 4.82
CA VAL A 3 3.47 -4.00 4.00
C VAL A 3 3.53 -5.00 2.85
N THR A 4 2.41 -5.68 2.60
CA THR A 4 2.23 -6.60 1.46
C THR A 4 0.93 -6.27 0.74
N ILE A 5 0.93 -6.33 -0.60
CA ILE A 5 -0.26 -6.12 -1.43
C ILE A 5 -0.64 -7.43 -2.13
N ASP A 6 -1.87 -7.89 -1.91
CA ASP A 6 -2.48 -8.97 -2.67
C ASP A 6 -2.92 -8.45 -4.05
N ARG A 7 -2.10 -8.71 -5.07
CA ARG A 7 -2.37 -8.28 -6.44
C ARG A 7 -3.64 -8.91 -7.03
N SER A 8 -4.10 -10.05 -6.53
CA SER A 8 -5.35 -10.67 -7.00
C SER A 8 -6.60 -9.90 -6.56
N ARG A 9 -6.48 -9.08 -5.51
CA ARG A 9 -7.55 -8.22 -4.97
C ARG A 9 -7.35 -6.75 -5.31
N CYS A 10 -6.18 -6.36 -5.81
CA CYS A 10 -5.90 -4.99 -6.20
C CYS A 10 -6.59 -4.68 -7.52
N HIS A 11 -7.54 -3.73 -7.51
CA HIS A 11 -8.27 -3.28 -8.70
C HIS A 11 -7.87 -1.86 -9.16
N GLY A 12 -6.69 -1.37 -8.77
CA GLY A 12 -6.16 -0.11 -9.31
C GLY A 12 -6.92 1.16 -8.87
N HIS A 13 -7.46 1.20 -7.65
CA HIS A 13 -8.17 2.38 -7.13
C HIS A 13 -7.25 3.56 -6.76
N VAL A 14 -5.93 3.32 -6.64
CA VAL A 14 -4.87 4.33 -6.38
C VAL A 14 -5.01 5.10 -5.04
N ARG A 15 -5.98 4.77 -4.19
CA ARG A 15 -6.23 5.46 -2.92
C ARG A 15 -5.08 5.34 -1.91
N CYS A 16 -4.40 4.20 -1.89
CA CYS A 16 -3.24 3.97 -1.03
C CYS A 16 -2.07 4.90 -1.42
N HIS A 17 -1.76 4.98 -2.71
CA HIS A 17 -0.75 5.89 -3.26
C HIS A 17 -1.07 7.35 -2.98
N ALA A 18 -2.34 7.76 -3.11
CA ALA A 18 -2.75 9.14 -2.82
C ALA A 18 -2.51 9.56 -1.34
N ILE A 19 -2.46 8.60 -0.41
CA ILE A 19 -2.25 8.86 1.02
C ILE A 19 -0.79 8.73 1.43
N ALA A 20 -0.10 7.71 0.90
CA ALA A 20 1.27 7.39 1.25
C ALA A 20 2.07 7.04 -0.01
N PRO A 21 2.34 8.04 -0.87
CA PRO A 21 3.04 7.82 -2.14
C PRO A 21 4.48 7.35 -1.92
N GLU A 22 5.07 7.53 -0.73
CA GLU A 22 6.40 7.01 -0.39
C GLU A 22 6.39 5.51 -0.11
N VAL A 23 5.22 4.95 0.25
CA VAL A 23 5.06 3.54 0.64
C VAL A 23 4.45 2.71 -0.49
N TYR A 24 3.44 3.24 -1.16
CA TYR A 24 2.69 2.55 -2.20
C TYR A 24 3.05 3.12 -3.55
N GLN A 25 4.04 2.55 -4.23
CA GLN A 25 4.34 2.94 -5.61
C GLN A 25 3.29 2.36 -6.55
N LEU A 26 3.19 2.92 -7.75
CA LEU A 26 2.37 2.35 -8.83
C LEU A 26 3.29 1.75 -9.89
N ASP A 27 2.89 0.62 -10.47
CA ASP A 27 3.49 0.12 -11.70
C ASP A 27 3.02 0.94 -12.93
N GLU A 28 3.56 0.58 -14.10
CA GLU A 28 3.23 1.25 -15.37
C GLU A 28 1.76 1.11 -15.78
N GLU A 29 1.05 0.13 -15.20
CA GLU A 29 -0.37 -0.13 -15.45
C GLU A 29 -1.27 0.57 -14.40
N GLY A 30 -0.69 1.27 -13.42
CA GLY A 30 -1.40 2.01 -12.38
C GLY A 30 -1.82 1.18 -11.17
N TYR A 31 -1.34 -0.05 -11.04
CA TYR A 31 -1.60 -0.89 -9.87
C TYR A 31 -0.59 -0.60 -8.76
N ALA A 32 -1.07 -0.64 -7.51
CA ALA A 32 -0.19 -0.48 -6.37
C ALA A 32 0.79 -1.65 -6.27
N VAL A 33 2.08 -1.33 -6.16
CA VAL A 33 3.17 -2.26 -5.91
C VAL A 33 3.82 -1.92 -4.58
N ALA A 34 3.80 -2.90 -3.68
CA ALA A 34 4.61 -2.93 -2.46
C ALA A 34 4.84 -4.41 -2.14
N ASP A 35 5.75 -5.01 -2.90
CA ASP A 35 6.20 -6.37 -2.61
C ASP A 35 7.10 -6.31 -1.37
N SER A 36 6.48 -6.48 -0.20
CA SER A 36 7.16 -6.71 1.07
C SER A 36 8.15 -5.60 1.46
N VAL A 37 7.67 -4.36 1.51
CA VAL A 37 8.49 -3.19 1.85
C VAL A 37 8.64 -3.07 3.36
N HIS A 38 9.88 -2.96 3.84
CA HIS A 38 10.13 -2.48 5.20
C HIS A 38 9.82 -0.98 5.22
N VAL A 39 8.79 -0.59 5.98
CA VAL A 39 8.35 0.80 6.05
C VAL A 39 9.19 1.53 7.11
N PRO A 40 9.89 2.63 6.75
CA PRO A 40 10.60 3.46 7.72
C PRO A 40 9.66 4.01 8.80
N PRO A 41 10.13 4.19 10.06
CA PRO A 41 9.30 4.68 11.17
C PRO A 41 8.49 5.96 10.87
N GLU A 42 9.08 6.89 10.12
CA GLU A 42 8.44 8.14 9.69
C GLU A 42 7.23 7.96 8.77
N HIS A 43 7.13 6.80 8.11
CA HIS A 43 6.07 6.48 7.15
C HIS A 43 5.07 5.44 7.67
N GLU A 44 5.31 4.80 8.82
CA GLU A 44 4.43 3.74 9.34
C GLU A 44 2.98 4.17 9.51
N ARG A 45 2.75 5.39 10.03
CA ARG A 45 1.39 5.93 10.20
C ARG A 45 0.67 6.13 8.86
N ASN A 46 1.40 6.60 7.84
CA ASN A 46 0.82 6.81 6.52
C ASN A 46 0.61 5.48 5.79
N ALA A 47 1.48 4.48 6.01
CA ALA A 47 1.26 3.11 5.56
C ALA A 47 -0.05 2.54 6.12
N GLU A 48 -0.27 2.60 7.44
CA GLU A 48 -1.53 2.12 8.04
C GLU A 48 -2.76 2.83 7.44
N ARG A 49 -2.69 4.15 7.24
CA ARG A 49 -3.78 4.92 6.62
C ARG A 49 -4.01 4.57 5.15
N GLY A 50 -2.95 4.33 4.38
CA GLY A 50 -3.05 3.93 2.98
C GLY A 50 -3.64 2.53 2.84
N ALA A 51 -3.29 1.60 3.73
CA ALA A 51 -3.90 0.28 3.82
C ALA A 51 -5.42 0.37 4.09
N LEU A 52 -5.83 1.17 5.08
CA LEU A 52 -7.25 1.39 5.43
C LEU A 52 -8.07 2.07 4.32
N ALA A 53 -7.42 2.76 3.40
CA ALA A 53 -8.10 3.40 2.27
C ALA A 53 -8.37 2.44 1.10
N CYS A 54 -7.81 1.23 1.12
CA CYS A 54 -8.07 0.23 0.09
C CYS A 54 -9.50 -0.33 0.24
N PRO A 55 -10.41 -0.10 -0.72
CA PRO A 55 -11.78 -0.62 -0.62
C PRO A 55 -11.83 -2.15 -0.72
N GLU A 56 -10.86 -2.75 -1.38
CA GLU A 56 -10.78 -4.20 -1.60
C GLU A 56 -10.13 -4.94 -0.43
N ASN A 57 -9.63 -4.23 0.59
CA ASN A 57 -8.81 -4.78 1.67
C ASN A 57 -7.64 -5.64 1.14
N ALA A 58 -6.99 -5.18 0.07
CA ALA A 58 -5.90 -5.90 -0.60
C ALA A 58 -4.53 -5.70 0.07
N ILE A 59 -4.45 -4.89 1.14
CA ILE A 59 -3.19 -4.48 1.76
C ILE A 59 -3.12 -5.04 3.18
N VAL A 60 -2.05 -5.76 3.48
CA VAL A 60 -1.75 -6.32 4.81
C VAL A 60 -0.59 -5.56 5.42
N VAL A 61 -0.73 -5.21 6.70
CA VAL A 61 0.30 -4.51 7.49
C VAL A 61 0.67 -5.40 8.68
N GLU A 62 1.96 -5.74 8.80
CA GLU A 62 2.52 -6.57 9.87
C GLU A 62 3.57 -5.79 10.66
N ARG A 63 3.66 -6.05 11.98
CA ARG A 63 4.61 -5.35 12.88
C ARG A 63 5.90 -6.12 13.04
#